data_AF-A0A926KQY1-F1
#
_entry.id   AF-A0A926KQY1-F1
#
_cell.length_a   1.000
_cell.length_b   1.000
_cell.length_c   1.000
_cell.angle_alpha   90.00
_cell.angle_beta   90.00
_cell.angle_gamma   90.00
#
_symmetry.space_group_name_H-M   'P 1'
#
loop_
_entity.id
_entity.type
_entity.pdbx_description
1 polymer ?
#
loop_
_entity_poly.entity_id
_entity_poly.type
_entity_poly.pdbx_seq_one_letter_code
_entity_poly.pdbx_strand_id
1 'polypeptide(L)'
;MNLNRTHFVEMDEIAARTWPAESTDALDNWLLRESQGVTKRANSVLAIGEYPKDPAWPQKAEKYYKERGLPSIFHVSGASPDGLDKFLADNGYIADTPCLFMTANSQEVREKALQAALLKGPASVDTVWTQQADAAWIEAFLQLEQFPETRLSFYTGLFERMPEPKGFVRLLQDGETVAAATAILEDGWAGFVNVVVSEACRGQGLGYSLMHALTAWSLEQGATKQYLQVIADNKPAVNLYEKLGYQALYGYHYRIKYDL
;
A
#
# COMPACT_ATOMS: atom_id res chain seq x y z
N MET A 1 14.49 -13.32 18.81
CA MET A 1 13.42 -12.47 18.24
C MET A 1 12.08 -12.95 18.74
N ASN A 2 11.17 -12.03 19.08
CA ASN A 2 9.78 -12.33 19.42
C ASN A 2 9.09 -12.88 18.15
N LEU A 3 8.35 -13.99 18.24
CA LEU A 3 7.70 -14.66 17.09
C LEU A 3 6.85 -13.69 16.26
N ASN A 4 6.22 -12.72 16.92
CA ASN A 4 5.42 -11.68 16.24
C ASN A 4 6.28 -10.70 15.43
N ARG A 5 7.49 -10.33 15.91
CA ARG A 5 8.36 -9.39 15.18
C ARG A 5 8.85 -10.00 13.87
N THR A 6 9.23 -11.28 13.88
CA THR A 6 9.68 -11.97 12.66
C THR A 6 8.58 -11.98 11.60
N HIS A 7 7.33 -12.25 11.99
CA HIS A 7 6.21 -12.19 11.05
C HIS A 7 5.95 -10.76 10.54
N PHE A 8 6.06 -9.74 11.39
CA PHE A 8 5.89 -8.35 10.94
C PHE A 8 7.00 -7.90 9.98
N VAL A 9 8.24 -8.35 10.18
CA VAL A 9 9.35 -8.13 9.25
C VAL A 9 9.01 -8.73 7.88
N GLU A 10 8.57 -9.99 7.84
CA GLU A 10 8.16 -10.66 6.60
C GLU A 10 7.06 -9.87 5.86
N MET A 11 6.04 -9.41 6.59
CA MET A 11 4.94 -8.65 5.99
C MET A 11 5.36 -7.28 5.47
N ASP A 12 6.22 -6.54 6.19
CA ASP A 12 6.76 -5.26 5.74
C ASP A 12 7.68 -5.42 4.53
N GLU A 13 8.47 -6.50 4.46
CA GLU A 13 9.30 -6.83 3.31
C GLU A 13 8.47 -7.19 2.08
N ILE A 14 7.45 -8.03 2.22
CA ILE A 14 6.50 -8.36 1.15
C ILE A 14 5.85 -7.08 0.60
N ALA A 15 5.37 -6.22 1.49
CA ALA A 15 4.77 -4.95 1.12
C ALA A 15 5.75 -3.98 0.43
N ALA A 16 7.02 -4.01 0.80
CA ALA A 16 8.05 -3.19 0.15
C ALA A 16 8.37 -3.70 -1.26
N ARG A 17 8.35 -5.03 -1.48
CA ARG A 17 8.56 -5.64 -2.81
C ARG A 17 7.40 -5.37 -3.77
N THR A 18 6.16 -5.31 -3.30
CA THR A 18 4.99 -5.03 -4.16
C THR A 18 4.74 -3.53 -4.41
N TRP A 19 5.42 -2.63 -3.69
CA TRP A 19 5.40 -1.18 -3.94
C TRP A 19 6.84 -0.63 -4.04
N PRO A 20 7.56 -0.98 -5.13
CA PRO A 20 9.00 -0.81 -5.21
C PRO A 20 9.42 0.65 -5.45
N ALA A 21 10.42 1.11 -4.69
CA ALA A 21 11.07 2.39 -4.91
C ALA A 21 11.90 2.40 -6.21
N GLU A 22 12.28 3.58 -6.70
CA GLU A 22 13.17 3.73 -7.85
C GLU A 22 14.60 3.32 -7.50
N SER A 23 15.04 3.69 -6.29
CA SER A 23 16.32 3.31 -5.74
C SER A 23 16.14 2.78 -4.33
N THR A 24 16.95 1.78 -3.96
CA THR A 24 16.97 1.22 -2.61
C THR A 24 18.40 0.87 -2.23
N ASP A 25 18.90 1.50 -1.17
CA ASP A 25 20.20 1.21 -0.58
C ASP A 25 20.02 0.51 0.77
N ALA A 26 20.90 -0.44 1.08
CA ALA A 26 20.88 -1.13 2.37
C ALA A 26 21.60 -0.30 3.45
N LEU A 27 21.00 -0.24 4.63
CA LEU A 27 21.62 0.21 5.87
C LEU A 27 21.53 -0.94 6.89
N ASP A 28 22.40 -1.92 6.71
CA ASP A 28 22.27 -3.27 7.29
C ASP A 28 20.91 -3.90 6.94
N ASN A 29 20.06 -4.19 7.93
CA ASN A 29 18.73 -4.78 7.72
C ASN A 29 17.68 -3.76 7.25
N TRP A 30 18.00 -2.46 7.30
CA TRP A 30 17.06 -1.41 6.92
C TRP A 30 17.22 -1.06 5.45
N LEU A 31 16.14 -0.60 4.83
CA LEU A 31 16.14 -0.18 3.42
C LEU A 31 15.94 1.34 3.32
N LEU A 32 16.90 2.04 2.74
CA LEU A 32 16.80 3.44 2.37
C LEU A 32 16.12 3.51 1.00
N ARG A 33 14.81 3.78 0.98
CA ARG A 33 14.01 3.81 -0.25
C ARG A 33 13.83 5.23 -0.77
N GLU A 34 14.01 5.42 -2.06
CA GLU A 34 13.84 6.72 -2.73
C GLU A 34 13.11 6.57 -4.07
N SER A 35 12.14 7.47 -4.30
CA SER A 35 11.30 7.53 -5.49
C SER A 35 10.64 8.92 -5.60
N GLN A 36 11.46 9.94 -5.83
CA GLN A 36 11.04 11.31 -6.16
C GLN A 36 10.17 12.04 -5.10
N GLY A 37 10.08 11.53 -3.87
CA GLY A 37 9.30 12.13 -2.79
C GLY A 37 7.77 12.01 -2.92
N VAL A 38 7.24 11.29 -3.92
CA VAL A 38 5.79 11.29 -4.21
C VAL A 38 4.98 10.51 -3.17
N THR A 39 5.45 9.32 -2.77
CA THR A 39 4.78 8.50 -1.74
C THR A 39 5.73 8.15 -0.62
N LYS A 40 5.27 8.25 0.64
CA LYS A 40 6.08 7.87 1.81
C LYS A 40 6.42 6.38 1.82
N ARG A 41 5.54 5.52 1.28
CA ARG A 41 5.79 4.07 1.13
C ARG A 41 7.05 3.77 0.31
N ALA A 42 7.32 4.53 -0.74
CA ALA A 42 8.52 4.38 -1.57
C ALA A 42 9.63 5.40 -1.26
N ASN A 43 9.42 6.31 -0.29
CA ASN A 43 10.34 7.38 0.10
C ASN A 43 10.51 7.43 1.61
N SER A 44 11.00 6.34 2.20
CA SER A 44 11.26 6.25 3.63
C SER A 44 12.23 5.11 3.93
N VAL A 45 12.97 5.28 5.04
CA VAL A 45 13.71 4.19 5.67
C VAL A 45 12.70 3.15 6.13
N LEU A 46 12.75 1.94 5.58
CA LEU A 46 12.05 0.79 6.13
C LEU A 46 12.87 0.27 7.31
N ALA A 47 12.52 0.68 8.52
CA ALA A 47 13.26 0.34 9.73
C ALA A 47 12.72 -0.95 10.34
N ILE A 48 13.26 -2.10 9.90
CA ILE A 48 12.80 -3.45 10.27
C ILE A 48 13.91 -4.24 10.96
N GLY A 49 13.54 -5.16 11.85
CA GLY A 49 14.48 -6.03 12.54
C GLY A 49 15.32 -5.29 13.58
N GLU A 50 16.62 -5.56 13.61
CA GLU A 50 17.57 -4.95 14.55
C GLU A 50 18.09 -3.59 14.05
N TYR A 51 18.60 -2.77 14.96
CA TYR A 51 19.30 -1.53 14.57
C TYR A 51 20.51 -1.84 13.66
N PRO A 52 20.87 -0.91 12.76
CA PRO A 52 22.14 -0.96 12.07
C PRO A 52 23.31 -0.97 13.08
N LYS A 53 24.38 -1.69 12.75
CA LYS A 53 25.54 -1.89 13.63
C LYS A 53 26.32 -0.60 13.88
N ASP A 54 26.34 0.29 12.89
CA ASP A 54 26.99 1.59 13.00
C ASP A 54 26.07 2.56 13.79
N PRO A 55 26.51 3.08 14.95
CA PRO A 55 25.71 4.03 15.73
C PRO A 55 25.47 5.37 15.01
N ALA A 56 26.21 5.66 13.92
CA ALA A 56 25.97 6.82 13.05
C ALA A 56 24.83 6.61 12.03
N TRP A 57 24.02 5.56 12.19
CA TRP A 57 22.88 5.28 11.32
C TRP A 57 21.91 6.47 11.13
N PRO A 58 21.59 7.32 12.14
CA PRO A 58 20.69 8.44 11.93
C PRO A 58 21.29 9.44 10.93
N GLN A 59 22.56 9.81 11.13
CA GLN A 59 23.26 10.76 10.27
C GLN A 59 23.45 10.22 8.85
N LYS A 60 23.65 8.91 8.69
CA LYS A 60 23.71 8.27 7.37
C LYS A 60 22.37 8.36 6.63
N ALA A 61 21.27 8.05 7.31
CA ALA A 61 19.93 8.15 6.73
C ALA A 61 19.57 9.60 6.40
N GLU A 62 19.81 10.55 7.30
CA GLU A 62 19.58 11.99 7.06
C GLU A 62 20.40 12.49 5.87
N LYS A 63 21.70 12.15 5.80
CA LYS A 63 22.57 12.51 4.68
C LYS A 63 22.06 11.94 3.36
N TYR A 64 21.64 10.67 3.33
CA TYR A 64 21.14 10.00 2.13
C TYR A 64 19.97 10.76 1.48
N TYR A 65 18.99 11.18 2.27
CA TYR A 65 17.84 11.93 1.77
C TYR A 65 18.18 13.38 1.46
N LYS A 66 18.99 14.04 2.29
CA LYS A 66 19.42 15.42 2.08
C LYS A 66 20.16 15.62 0.76
N GLU A 67 21.07 14.71 0.41
CA GLU A 67 21.81 14.75 -0.88
C GLU A 67 20.89 14.62 -2.10
N ARG A 68 19.66 14.14 -1.91
CA ARG A 68 18.62 14.00 -2.94
C ARG A 68 17.53 15.06 -2.84
N GLY A 69 17.67 16.05 -1.95
CA GLY A 69 16.68 17.09 -1.73
C GLY A 69 15.36 16.58 -1.14
N LEU A 70 15.41 15.45 -0.41
CA LEU A 70 14.25 14.82 0.20
C LEU A 70 14.32 14.92 1.74
N PRO A 71 13.17 14.96 2.43
CA PRO A 71 13.14 14.89 3.89
C PRO A 71 13.56 13.49 4.37
N SER A 72 14.14 13.42 5.57
CA SER A 72 14.41 12.14 6.22
C SER A 72 13.10 11.59 6.80
N ILE A 73 12.66 10.45 6.30
CA ILE A 73 11.42 9.79 6.71
C ILE A 73 11.73 8.37 7.16
N PHE A 74 11.25 7.98 8.34
CA PHE A 74 11.29 6.60 8.82
C PHE A 74 9.90 6.00 8.83
N HIS A 75 9.73 4.84 8.19
CA HIS A 75 8.58 3.96 8.38
C HIS A 75 8.81 3.18 9.67
N VAL A 76 7.92 3.37 10.65
CA VAL A 76 8.00 2.73 11.98
C VAL A 76 6.79 1.84 12.17
N SER A 77 7.02 0.55 12.45
CA SER A 77 5.98 -0.47 12.59
C SER A 77 6.28 -1.42 13.76
N GLY A 78 5.46 -2.45 13.95
CA GLY A 78 5.76 -3.53 14.89
C GLY A 78 7.03 -4.34 14.53
N ALA A 79 7.52 -4.23 13.30
CA ALA A 79 8.76 -4.85 12.84
C ALA A 79 10.02 -4.09 13.26
N SER A 80 9.87 -2.82 13.68
CA SER A 80 10.99 -1.96 14.08
C SER A 80 11.62 -2.39 15.42
N PRO A 81 12.91 -2.07 15.64
CA PRO A 81 13.54 -2.35 16.92
C PRO A 81 12.96 -1.48 18.04
N ASP A 82 13.01 -2.01 19.26
CA ASP A 82 12.45 -1.34 20.43
C ASP A 82 13.09 0.03 20.67
N GLY A 83 12.28 0.99 21.09
CA GLY A 83 12.71 2.36 21.37
C GLY A 83 12.92 3.25 20.15
N LEU A 84 12.83 2.73 18.92
CA LEU A 84 13.07 3.53 17.71
C LEU A 84 12.13 4.73 17.62
N ASP A 85 10.83 4.52 17.83
CA ASP A 85 9.85 5.59 17.72
C ASP A 85 10.12 6.73 18.71
N LYS A 86 10.49 6.36 19.95
CA LYS A 86 10.87 7.34 20.98
C LYS A 86 12.16 8.06 20.62
N PHE A 87 13.18 7.34 20.15
CA PHE A 87 14.43 7.95 19.71
C PHE A 87 14.19 8.99 18.63
N LEU A 88 13.39 8.66 17.61
CA LEU A 88 13.06 9.58 16.53
C LEU A 88 12.30 10.80 17.06
N ALA A 89 11.31 10.60 17.94
CA ALA A 89 10.60 11.71 18.58
C ALA A 89 11.54 12.66 19.35
N ASP A 90 12.43 12.10 20.17
CA ASP A 90 13.38 12.87 20.98
C ASP A 90 14.42 13.63 20.13
N ASN A 91 14.62 13.20 18.87
CA ASN A 91 15.55 13.81 17.91
C ASN A 91 14.84 14.68 16.84
N GLY A 92 13.61 15.12 17.13
CA GLY A 92 12.91 16.13 16.31
C GLY A 92 12.12 15.56 15.13
N TYR A 93 11.94 14.24 15.02
CA TYR A 93 11.06 13.65 14.02
C TYR A 93 9.60 13.68 14.47
N ILE A 94 8.74 14.26 13.63
CA ILE A 94 7.31 14.41 13.89
C ILE A 94 6.57 13.16 13.39
N ALA A 95 5.68 12.62 14.22
CA ALA A 95 4.81 11.51 13.81
C ALA A 95 3.80 11.99 12.76
N ASP A 96 3.61 11.20 11.71
CA ASP A 96 2.74 11.54 10.60
C ASP A 96 2.11 10.28 9.97
N THR A 97 0.92 10.46 9.41
CA THR A 97 0.18 9.46 8.63
C THR A 97 0.10 8.08 9.31
N PRO A 98 -0.69 7.95 10.40
CA PRO A 98 -0.98 6.65 11.00
C PRO A 98 -1.72 5.75 10.00
N CYS A 99 -1.27 4.51 9.91
CA CYS A 99 -1.79 3.50 8.99
C CYS A 99 -2.02 2.16 9.70
N LEU A 100 -2.82 1.32 9.09
CA LEU A 100 -3.08 -0.06 9.47
C LEU A 100 -2.56 -0.98 8.36
N PHE A 101 -1.80 -1.99 8.76
CA PHE A 101 -1.55 -3.15 7.92
C PHE A 101 -2.63 -4.19 8.24
N MET A 102 -3.51 -4.46 7.27
CA MET A 102 -4.64 -5.37 7.46
C MET A 102 -4.48 -6.62 6.62
N THR A 103 -4.86 -7.77 7.18
CA THR A 103 -4.80 -9.07 6.49
C THR A 103 -6.13 -9.79 6.54
N ALA A 104 -6.37 -10.68 5.57
CA ALA A 104 -7.56 -11.50 5.49
C ALA A 104 -7.31 -12.82 4.77
N ASN A 105 -8.21 -13.79 4.97
CA ASN A 105 -8.27 -15.00 4.16
C ASN A 105 -9.02 -14.73 2.84
N SER A 106 -8.42 -15.07 1.69
CA SER A 106 -9.00 -14.76 0.38
C SER A 106 -10.38 -15.39 0.16
N GLN A 107 -10.62 -16.62 0.63
CA GLN A 107 -11.89 -17.32 0.40
C GLN A 107 -13.04 -16.63 1.15
N GLU A 108 -12.79 -16.23 2.39
CA GLU A 108 -13.75 -15.49 3.22
C GLU A 108 -14.07 -14.11 2.61
N VAL A 109 -13.04 -13.37 2.17
CA VAL A 109 -13.24 -12.07 1.51
C VAL A 109 -14.09 -12.23 0.25
N ARG A 110 -13.83 -13.27 -0.57
CA ARG A 110 -14.59 -13.53 -1.80
C ARG A 110 -16.08 -13.65 -1.51
N GLU A 111 -16.42 -14.50 -0.55
CA GLU A 111 -17.81 -14.82 -0.21
C GLU A 111 -18.53 -13.58 0.34
N LYS A 112 -17.90 -12.89 1.30
CA LYS A 112 -18.46 -11.67 1.91
C LYS A 112 -18.61 -10.53 0.90
N ALA A 113 -17.63 -10.34 0.02
CA ALA A 113 -17.66 -9.30 -1.01
C ALA A 113 -18.78 -9.56 -2.03
N LEU A 114 -18.91 -10.79 -2.52
CA LEU A 114 -20.00 -11.18 -3.42
C LEU A 114 -21.37 -10.96 -2.77
N GLN A 115 -21.54 -11.45 -1.54
CA GLN A 115 -22.79 -11.30 -0.80
C GLN A 115 -23.16 -9.83 -0.59
N ALA A 116 -22.20 -9.00 -0.17
CA ALA A 116 -22.42 -7.58 0.07
C ALA A 116 -22.75 -6.82 -1.23
N ALA A 117 -22.10 -7.16 -2.34
CA ALA A 117 -22.39 -6.59 -3.66
C ALA A 117 -23.82 -6.92 -4.11
N LEU A 118 -24.25 -8.19 -3.96
CA LEU A 118 -25.61 -8.63 -4.31
C LEU A 118 -26.69 -7.95 -3.45
N LEU A 119 -26.46 -7.79 -2.15
CA LEU A 119 -27.41 -7.14 -1.24
C LEU A 119 -27.61 -5.65 -1.53
N LYS A 120 -26.59 -4.97 -2.07
CA LYS A 120 -26.69 -3.57 -2.49
C LYS A 120 -27.41 -3.39 -3.83
N GLY A 121 -27.71 -4.49 -4.53
CA GLY A 121 -28.05 -4.50 -5.93
C GLY A 121 -26.75 -4.44 -6.75
N PRO A 122 -26.41 -5.46 -7.56
CA PRO A 122 -25.21 -5.40 -8.37
C PRO A 122 -25.33 -4.17 -9.28
N ALA A 123 -24.42 -3.21 -9.10
CA ALA A 123 -24.29 -2.12 -10.05
C ALA A 123 -24.06 -2.75 -11.43
N SER A 124 -24.75 -2.24 -12.45
CA SER A 124 -24.51 -2.66 -13.84
C SER A 124 -23.15 -2.10 -14.27
N VAL A 125 -22.09 -2.80 -13.89
CA VAL A 125 -20.72 -2.40 -14.18
C VAL A 125 -19.99 -3.48 -14.96
N ASP A 126 -19.25 -3.05 -15.95
CA ASP A 126 -18.30 -3.91 -16.66
C ASP A 126 -16.98 -3.93 -15.90
N THR A 127 -16.36 -5.11 -15.81
CA THR A 127 -15.05 -5.27 -15.18
C THR A 127 -13.99 -5.46 -16.26
N VAL A 128 -13.04 -4.55 -16.33
CA VAL A 128 -11.94 -4.59 -17.31
C VAL A 128 -10.63 -4.82 -16.58
N TRP A 129 -9.89 -5.85 -16.99
CA TRP A 129 -8.58 -6.20 -16.47
C TRP A 129 -7.49 -6.00 -17.51
N THR A 130 -6.35 -5.49 -17.06
CA THR A 130 -5.13 -5.42 -17.84
C THR A 130 -3.96 -5.94 -17.01
N GLN A 131 -2.97 -6.56 -17.67
CA GLN A 131 -1.77 -7.06 -16.99
C GLN A 131 -0.80 -5.93 -16.63
N GLN A 132 -0.76 -4.88 -17.46
CA GLN A 132 0.01 -3.66 -17.21
C GLN A 132 -0.92 -2.48 -17.01
N ALA A 133 -0.42 -1.44 -16.35
CA ALA A 133 -1.12 -0.16 -16.23
C ALA A 133 -1.11 0.54 -17.60
N ASP A 134 -2.14 0.29 -18.42
CA ASP A 134 -2.29 0.98 -19.70
C ASP A 134 -2.70 2.45 -19.49
N ALA A 135 -2.69 3.23 -20.57
CA ALA A 135 -3.03 4.65 -20.51
C ALA A 135 -4.42 4.87 -19.88
N ALA A 136 -5.40 4.05 -20.27
CA ALA A 136 -6.77 4.17 -19.78
C ALA A 136 -6.87 3.87 -18.27
N TRP A 137 -6.09 2.93 -17.74
CA TRP A 137 -6.04 2.67 -16.32
C TRP A 137 -5.36 3.80 -15.55
N ILE A 138 -4.19 4.28 -16.01
CA ILE A 138 -3.45 5.32 -15.31
C ILE A 138 -4.22 6.64 -15.30
N GLU A 139 -4.79 7.05 -16.44
CA GLU A 139 -5.61 8.26 -16.55
C GLU A 139 -6.80 8.20 -15.59
N ALA A 140 -7.53 7.07 -15.57
CA ALA A 140 -8.65 6.89 -14.65
C ALA A 140 -8.21 6.91 -13.18
N PHE A 141 -7.09 6.27 -12.84
CA PHE A 141 -6.54 6.27 -11.49
C PHE A 141 -6.18 7.70 -11.03
N LEU A 142 -5.46 8.46 -11.86
CA LEU A 142 -5.10 9.85 -11.54
C LEU A 142 -6.34 10.73 -11.37
N GLN A 143 -7.34 10.57 -12.24
CA GLN A 143 -8.60 11.31 -12.16
C GLN A 143 -9.39 10.97 -10.88
N LEU A 144 -9.54 9.67 -10.56
CA LEU A 144 -10.29 9.22 -9.38
C LEU A 144 -9.64 9.66 -8.07
N GLU A 145 -8.31 9.65 -8.00
CA GLU A 145 -7.52 10.15 -6.87
C GLU A 145 -7.40 11.69 -6.84
N GLN A 146 -7.86 12.38 -7.89
CA GLN A 146 -7.70 13.82 -8.09
C GLN A 146 -6.23 14.26 -8.05
N PHE A 147 -5.35 13.43 -8.60
CA PHE A 147 -3.93 13.73 -8.72
C PHE A 147 -3.64 14.60 -9.94
N PRO A 148 -2.68 15.54 -9.83
CA PRO A 148 -2.25 16.32 -10.99
C PRO A 148 -1.50 15.45 -12.00
N GLU A 149 -1.55 15.84 -13.27
CA GLU A 149 -0.86 15.17 -14.38
C GLU A 149 0.66 15.02 -14.15
N THR A 150 1.25 15.91 -13.35
CA THR A 150 2.67 15.83 -12.96
C THR A 150 3.04 14.53 -12.24
N ARG A 151 2.07 13.75 -11.73
CA ARG A 151 2.31 12.43 -11.14
C ARG A 151 2.32 11.27 -12.14
N LEU A 152 1.98 11.52 -13.41
CA LEU A 152 1.89 10.49 -14.44
C LEU A 152 3.20 9.71 -14.56
N SER A 153 4.31 10.40 -14.80
CA SER A 153 5.64 9.78 -14.97
C SER A 153 6.04 8.91 -13.77
N PHE A 154 5.82 9.41 -12.55
CA PHE A 154 6.09 8.67 -11.32
C PHE A 154 5.30 7.36 -11.25
N TYR A 155 3.98 7.42 -11.46
CA TYR A 155 3.13 6.23 -11.34
C TYR A 155 3.36 5.24 -12.47
N THR A 156 3.58 5.69 -13.70
CA THR A 156 3.99 4.83 -14.82
C THR A 156 5.23 4.03 -14.45
N GLY A 157 6.31 4.69 -14.02
CA GLY A 157 7.54 4.01 -13.64
C GLY A 157 7.35 3.07 -12.45
N LEU A 158 6.55 3.46 -11.45
CA LEU A 158 6.24 2.61 -10.30
C LEU A 158 5.54 1.31 -10.72
N PHE A 159 4.51 1.41 -11.58
CA PHE A 159 3.75 0.25 -12.03
C PHE A 159 4.57 -0.67 -12.94
N GLU A 160 5.47 -0.12 -13.75
CA GLU A 160 6.42 -0.91 -14.54
C GLU A 160 7.37 -1.74 -13.67
N ARG A 161 7.82 -1.19 -12.52
CA ARG A 161 8.73 -1.88 -11.59
C ARG A 161 8.04 -2.92 -10.71
N MET A 162 6.72 -2.88 -10.56
CA MET A 162 6.00 -3.84 -9.71
C MET A 162 6.23 -5.28 -10.20
N PRO A 163 6.43 -6.25 -9.28
CA PRO A 163 6.66 -7.64 -9.66
C PRO A 163 5.40 -8.27 -10.29
N GLU A 164 5.61 -9.37 -11.00
CA GLU A 164 4.54 -10.25 -11.50
C GLU A 164 4.36 -11.45 -10.55
N PRO A 165 3.16 -12.03 -10.43
CA PRO A 165 1.93 -11.65 -11.14
C PRO A 165 1.29 -10.36 -10.60
N LYS A 166 0.90 -9.46 -11.50
CA LYS A 166 0.07 -8.29 -11.17
C LYS A 166 -1.09 -8.08 -12.14
N GLY A 167 -2.08 -7.33 -11.69
CA GLY A 167 -3.25 -7.00 -12.49
C GLY A 167 -3.86 -5.67 -12.09
N PHE A 168 -4.35 -4.95 -13.09
CA PHE A 168 -4.94 -3.63 -12.97
C PHE A 168 -6.41 -3.73 -13.38
N VAL A 169 -7.32 -3.38 -12.48
CA VAL A 169 -8.76 -3.51 -12.72
C VAL A 169 -9.44 -2.15 -12.75
N ARG A 170 -10.42 -2.00 -13.65
CA ARG A 170 -11.39 -0.91 -13.67
C ARG A 170 -12.81 -1.48 -13.61
N LEU A 171 -13.70 -0.77 -12.92
CA LEU A 171 -15.14 -0.95 -13.04
C LEU A 171 -15.70 0.21 -13.86
N LEU A 172 -16.44 -0.12 -14.92
CA LEU A 172 -17.04 0.85 -15.82
C LEU A 172 -18.55 0.88 -15.62
N GLN A 173 -19.13 2.06 -15.47
CA GLN A 173 -20.57 2.29 -15.48
C GLN A 173 -20.91 3.18 -16.66
N ASP A 174 -21.79 2.71 -17.55
CA ASP A 174 -22.16 3.42 -18.79
C ASP A 174 -20.93 3.81 -19.65
N GLY A 175 -19.89 2.95 -19.65
CA GLY A 175 -18.63 3.17 -20.37
C GLY A 175 -17.58 4.02 -19.63
N GLU A 176 -17.95 4.64 -18.51
CA GLU A 176 -17.07 5.52 -17.72
C GLU A 176 -16.44 4.78 -16.55
N THR A 177 -15.14 5.02 -16.28
CA THR A 177 -14.48 4.35 -15.15
C THR A 177 -14.91 4.96 -13.82
N VAL A 178 -15.60 4.18 -12.99
CA VAL A 178 -16.13 4.60 -11.68
C VAL A 178 -15.34 4.05 -10.49
N ALA A 179 -14.48 3.06 -10.73
CA ALA A 179 -13.58 2.53 -9.71
C ALA A 179 -12.34 1.89 -10.35
N ALA A 180 -11.21 1.90 -9.63
CA ALA A 180 -9.98 1.26 -10.05
C ALA A 180 -9.24 0.64 -8.86
N ALA A 181 -8.44 -0.38 -9.12
CA ALA A 181 -7.51 -0.98 -8.15
C ALA A 181 -6.40 -1.77 -8.83
N THR A 182 -5.38 -2.12 -8.04
CA THR A 182 -4.28 -2.98 -8.45
C THR A 182 -4.15 -4.16 -7.48
N ALA A 183 -3.92 -5.36 -8.03
CA ALA A 183 -3.53 -6.54 -7.28
C ALA A 183 -2.11 -6.96 -7.68
N ILE A 184 -1.29 -7.30 -6.69
CA ILE A 184 0.08 -7.81 -6.88
C ILE A 184 0.26 -9.04 -5.99
N LEU A 185 0.80 -10.12 -6.53
CA LEU A 185 1.04 -11.36 -5.79
C LEU A 185 2.50 -11.49 -5.38
N GLU A 186 2.72 -11.96 -4.16
CA GLU A 186 4.05 -12.24 -3.61
C GLU A 186 3.90 -13.30 -2.51
N ASP A 187 4.68 -14.38 -2.56
CA ASP A 187 4.75 -15.41 -1.49
C ASP A 187 3.39 -15.97 -1.02
N GLY A 188 2.45 -16.17 -1.95
CA GLY A 188 1.09 -16.67 -1.66
C GLY A 188 0.13 -15.64 -1.06
N TRP A 189 0.59 -14.39 -0.93
CA TRP A 189 -0.21 -13.22 -0.57
C TRP A 189 -0.61 -12.42 -1.80
N ALA A 190 -1.81 -11.83 -1.76
CA ALA A 190 -2.23 -10.77 -2.67
C ALA A 190 -2.22 -9.43 -1.93
N GLY A 191 -1.40 -8.49 -2.41
CA GLY A 191 -1.40 -7.10 -1.98
C GLY A 191 -2.36 -6.29 -2.82
N PHE A 192 -3.30 -5.59 -2.19
CA PHE A 192 -4.20 -4.65 -2.86
C PHE A 192 -3.79 -3.20 -2.60
N VAL A 193 -3.60 -2.46 -3.69
CA VAL A 193 -3.21 -1.04 -3.67
C VAL A 193 -4.07 -0.25 -4.66
N ASN A 194 -4.03 1.07 -4.55
CA ASN A 194 -4.75 1.99 -5.45
C ASN A 194 -6.27 1.74 -5.49
N VAL A 195 -6.86 1.25 -4.39
CA VAL A 195 -8.29 0.95 -4.31
C VAL A 195 -9.06 2.26 -4.18
N VAL A 196 -9.69 2.69 -5.27
CA VAL A 196 -10.40 3.96 -5.34
C VAL A 196 -11.76 3.79 -6.03
N VAL A 197 -12.77 4.47 -5.48
CA VAL A 197 -14.13 4.55 -6.03
C VAL A 197 -14.50 6.01 -6.16
N SER A 198 -15.06 6.38 -7.31
CA SER A 198 -15.58 7.72 -7.62
C SER A 198 -16.48 8.21 -6.51
N GLU A 199 -16.28 9.46 -6.07
CA GLU A 199 -17.04 10.06 -4.97
C GLU A 199 -18.54 10.10 -5.28
N ALA A 200 -18.89 10.38 -6.54
CA ALA A 200 -20.27 10.42 -7.03
C ALA A 200 -20.95 9.05 -7.00
N CYS A 201 -20.19 7.96 -7.01
CA CYS A 201 -20.70 6.60 -7.06
C CYS A 201 -20.53 5.84 -5.73
N ARG A 202 -20.12 6.52 -4.64
CA ARG A 202 -19.98 5.90 -3.31
C ARG A 202 -21.33 5.45 -2.75
N GLY A 203 -21.28 4.43 -1.88
CA GLY A 203 -22.47 3.88 -1.22
C GLY A 203 -23.30 2.91 -2.08
N GLN A 204 -22.98 2.76 -3.37
CA GLN A 204 -23.68 1.90 -4.33
C GLN A 204 -23.14 0.46 -4.40
N GLY A 205 -22.28 0.08 -3.46
CA GLY A 205 -21.70 -1.27 -3.41
C GLY A 205 -20.48 -1.51 -4.31
N LEU A 206 -20.03 -0.52 -5.10
CA LEU A 206 -18.87 -0.64 -5.99
C LEU A 206 -17.59 -1.09 -5.29
N GLY A 207 -17.35 -0.66 -4.04
CA GLY A 207 -16.22 -1.13 -3.26
C GLY A 207 -16.26 -2.63 -3.00
N TYR A 208 -17.43 -3.21 -2.77
CA TYR A 208 -17.58 -4.67 -2.62
C TYR A 208 -17.36 -5.38 -3.96
N SER A 209 -17.91 -4.86 -5.05
CA SER A 209 -17.69 -5.42 -6.40
C SER A 209 -16.21 -5.41 -6.78
N LEU A 210 -15.50 -4.33 -6.49
CA LEU A 210 -14.07 -4.17 -6.76
C LEU A 210 -13.24 -5.15 -5.93
N MET A 211 -13.50 -5.25 -4.63
CA MET A 211 -12.80 -6.20 -3.75
C MET A 211 -13.10 -7.66 -4.11
N HIS A 212 -14.32 -7.96 -4.56
CA HIS A 212 -14.67 -9.27 -5.09
C HIS A 212 -13.85 -9.61 -6.34
N ALA A 213 -13.77 -8.68 -7.31
CA ALA A 213 -12.99 -8.87 -8.53
C ALA A 213 -11.51 -9.09 -8.23
N LEU A 214 -10.90 -8.24 -7.40
CA LEU A 214 -9.50 -8.38 -6.96
C LEU A 214 -9.24 -9.73 -6.31
N THR A 215 -10.14 -10.15 -5.43
CA THR A 215 -10.04 -11.41 -4.70
C THR A 215 -10.20 -12.63 -5.60
N ALA A 216 -11.18 -12.61 -6.50
CA ALA A 216 -11.43 -13.71 -7.43
C ALA A 216 -10.21 -13.91 -8.35
N TRP A 217 -9.71 -12.84 -8.96
CA TRP A 217 -8.50 -12.87 -9.77
C TRP A 217 -7.29 -13.40 -8.98
N SER A 218 -7.09 -12.93 -7.75
CA SER A 218 -5.96 -13.36 -6.92
C SER A 218 -6.04 -14.84 -6.51
N LEU A 219 -7.24 -15.36 -6.25
CA LEU A 219 -7.46 -16.78 -5.93
C LEU A 219 -7.17 -17.68 -7.13
N GLU A 220 -7.56 -17.26 -8.34
CA GLU A 220 -7.24 -17.98 -9.59
C GLU A 220 -5.73 -18.07 -9.81
N GLN A 221 -4.98 -17.08 -9.34
CA GLN A 221 -3.51 -17.05 -9.36
C GLN A 221 -2.85 -17.75 -8.15
N GLY A 222 -3.64 -18.34 -7.24
CA GLY A 222 -3.15 -19.14 -6.11
C GLY A 222 -2.92 -18.40 -4.80
N ALA A 223 -3.24 -17.10 -4.72
CA ALA A 223 -3.09 -16.34 -3.47
C ALA A 223 -4.25 -16.59 -2.50
N THR A 224 -3.96 -17.31 -1.42
CA THR A 224 -4.94 -17.70 -0.39
C THR A 224 -5.04 -16.71 0.77
N LYS A 225 -4.10 -15.77 0.84
CA LYS A 225 -4.05 -14.70 1.84
C LYS A 225 -4.02 -13.34 1.16
N GLN A 226 -4.53 -12.32 1.82
CA GLN A 226 -4.58 -10.96 1.29
C GLN A 226 -4.06 -9.97 2.32
N TYR A 227 -3.45 -8.89 1.85
CA TYR A 227 -3.14 -7.76 2.69
C TYR A 227 -3.40 -6.44 1.97
N LEU A 228 -3.55 -5.41 2.79
CA LEU A 228 -3.60 -4.02 2.35
C LEU A 228 -3.03 -3.11 3.43
N GLN A 229 -2.62 -1.93 3.00
CA GLN A 229 -2.18 -0.84 3.86
C GLN A 229 -3.15 0.33 3.69
N VAL A 230 -3.74 0.79 4.78
CA VAL A 230 -4.76 1.84 4.76
C VAL A 230 -4.46 2.90 5.82
N ILE A 231 -4.65 4.17 5.48
CA ILE A 231 -4.57 5.27 6.45
C ILE A 231 -5.64 5.06 7.52
N ALA A 232 -5.27 5.09 8.79
CA ALA A 232 -6.14 4.73 9.91
C ALA A 232 -7.39 5.63 10.04
N ASP A 233 -7.29 6.87 9.55
CA ASP A 233 -8.38 7.84 9.53
C ASP A 233 -9.29 7.74 8.30
N ASN A 234 -8.96 6.90 7.33
CA ASN A 234 -9.86 6.57 6.22
C ASN A 234 -10.96 5.60 6.69
N LYS A 235 -11.85 6.08 7.56
CA LYS A 235 -12.95 5.29 8.14
C LYS A 235 -13.82 4.62 7.07
N PRO A 236 -14.16 5.25 5.93
CA PRO A 236 -14.89 4.55 4.86
C PRO A 236 -14.19 3.30 4.36
N ALA A 237 -12.88 3.36 4.08
CA ALA A 237 -12.11 2.23 3.61
C ALA A 237 -11.91 1.18 4.71
N VAL A 238 -11.54 1.59 5.93
CA VAL A 238 -11.37 0.67 7.07
C VAL A 238 -12.67 -0.11 7.33
N ASN A 239 -13.81 0.56 7.39
CA ASN A 239 -15.11 -0.09 7.59
C ASN A 239 -15.48 -1.05 6.45
N LEU A 240 -15.08 -0.75 5.20
CA LEU A 240 -15.26 -1.65 4.07
C LEU A 240 -14.46 -2.94 4.30
N TYR A 241 -13.17 -2.82 4.64
CA TYR A 241 -12.27 -3.94 4.82
C TYR A 241 -12.67 -4.81 6.02
N GLU A 242 -13.03 -4.22 7.16
CA GLU A 242 -13.51 -4.97 8.34
C GLU A 242 -14.75 -5.80 8.03
N LYS A 243 -15.72 -5.25 7.27
CA LYS A 243 -16.91 -6.00 6.84
C LYS A 243 -16.58 -7.18 5.93
N LEU A 244 -15.48 -7.10 5.20
CA LEU A 244 -14.98 -8.16 4.34
C LEU A 244 -14.16 -9.22 5.08
N GLY A 245 -13.91 -9.03 6.38
CA GLY A 245 -13.13 -9.97 7.20
C GLY A 245 -11.66 -9.60 7.36
N TYR A 246 -11.23 -8.42 6.91
CA TYR A 246 -9.90 -7.94 7.22
C TYR A 246 -9.75 -7.60 8.69
N GLN A 247 -8.61 -7.95 9.26
CA GLN A 247 -8.22 -7.61 10.62
C GLN A 247 -6.90 -6.83 10.61
N ALA A 248 -6.77 -5.85 11.50
CA ALA A 248 -5.50 -5.15 11.67
C ALA A 248 -4.47 -6.10 12.28
N LEU A 249 -3.39 -6.35 11.54
CA LEU A 249 -2.24 -7.13 12.00
C LEU A 249 -1.35 -6.28 12.91
N TYR A 250 -1.04 -5.05 12.48
CA TYR A 250 -0.40 -4.01 13.27
C TYR A 250 -0.69 -2.61 12.70
N GLY A 251 -0.45 -1.60 13.53
CA GLY A 251 -0.34 -0.22 13.09
C GLY A 251 1.09 0.14 12.72
N TYR A 252 1.24 1.09 11.80
CA TYR A 252 2.52 1.71 11.49
C TYR A 252 2.30 3.19 11.19
N HIS A 253 3.36 3.99 11.25
CA HIS A 253 3.32 5.41 10.94
C HIS A 253 4.67 5.86 10.40
N TYR A 254 4.74 7.13 10.01
CA TYR A 254 5.97 7.75 9.58
C TYR A 254 6.48 8.74 10.61
N ARG A 255 7.80 8.83 10.73
CA ARG A 255 8.51 9.87 11.50
C ARG A 255 9.28 10.73 10.53
N ILE A 256 8.96 12.01 10.45
CA ILE A 256 9.47 12.93 9.43
C ILE A 256 10.28 14.04 10.07
N LYS A 257 11.44 14.33 9.48
CA LYS A 257 12.25 15.48 9.84
C LYS A 257 12.47 16.36 8.60
N TYR A 258 12.03 17.61 8.71
CA TYR A 258 12.10 18.63 7.66
C TYR A 258 13.37 19.47 7.87
N ASP A 259 14.53 18.90 7.50
CA ASP A 259 15.83 19.58 7.61
C ASP A 259 16.27 20.24 6.28
N LEU A 260 15.30 20.58 5.42
CA LEU A 260 15.53 21.20 4.11
C LEU A 260 15.41 22.74 4.18
#